data_AF-A0A4U0NN48-F1
#
_entry.id   AF-A0A4U0NN48-F1
#
_cell.length_a   1.000
_cell.length_b   1.000
_cell.length_c   1.000
_cell.angle_alpha   90.00
_cell.angle_beta   90.00
_cell.angle_gamma   90.00
#
_symmetry.space_group_name_H-M   'P 1'
#
loop_
_entity.id
_entity.type
_entity.pdbx_description
1 polymer ?
#
loop_
_entity_poly.entity_id
_entity_poly.type
_entity_poly.pdbx_seq_one_letter_code
_entity_poly.pdbx_strand_id
1 'polypeptide(L)'
;MFEIRVICDSSEADRIATTLAAMFTTGMERRYPSRNDAGKVRLYVAADHQPLPEPCPTPDEAYATAPSIISEIGWTADQAATRPFGTTLGREFWLRKAALLDRIAVADETEGWTSDATKLATEGARRLLQFDRDGDGRYGGAPHWPEHPQAEADPRAYVRQEYAHWAKHQ
;
A
#
# COMPACT_ATOMS: atom_id res chain seq x y z
N MET A 1 23.63 6.08 -8.17
CA MET A 1 23.44 6.79 -9.45
C MET A 1 23.53 5.87 -10.67
N PHE A 2 22.48 5.85 -11.48
CA PHE A 2 22.37 5.17 -12.79
C PHE A 2 21.59 6.05 -13.79
N GLU A 3 21.59 5.71 -15.07
CA GLU A 3 20.85 6.46 -16.12
C GLU A 3 19.74 5.60 -16.72
N ILE A 4 18.50 6.10 -16.69
CA ILE A 4 17.34 5.47 -17.32
C ILE A 4 17.15 6.11 -18.70
N ARG A 5 17.06 5.25 -19.73
CA ARG A 5 16.83 5.68 -21.12
C ARG A 5 15.53 5.08 -21.63
N VAL A 6 14.58 5.94 -21.98
CA VAL A 6 13.27 5.53 -22.50
C VAL A 6 13.06 6.12 -23.88
N ILE A 7 12.56 5.31 -24.81
CA ILE A 7 12.04 5.79 -26.11
C ILE A 7 10.53 5.61 -26.06
N CYS A 8 9.80 6.73 -26.10
CA CYS A 8 8.35 6.76 -25.99
C CYS A 8 7.75 7.76 -26.97
N ASP A 9 6.43 7.73 -27.14
CA ASP A 9 5.73 8.77 -27.88
C ASP A 9 5.82 10.11 -27.13
N SER A 10 5.93 11.20 -27.89
CA SER A 10 6.04 12.55 -27.33
C SER A 10 4.89 12.91 -26.39
N SER A 11 3.69 12.36 -26.60
CA SER A 11 2.52 12.54 -25.74
C SER A 11 2.60 11.83 -24.39
N GLU A 12 3.45 10.80 -24.25
CA GLU A 12 3.59 10.03 -23.01
C GLU A 12 4.79 10.49 -22.15
N ALA A 13 5.63 11.35 -22.70
CA ALA A 13 6.90 11.74 -22.10
C ALA A 13 6.76 12.33 -20.69
N ASP A 14 5.81 13.25 -20.50
CA ASP A 14 5.57 13.88 -19.19
C ASP A 14 5.06 12.89 -18.14
N ARG A 15 4.18 11.97 -18.56
CA ARG A 15 3.65 10.93 -17.67
C ARG A 15 4.76 9.98 -17.23
N ILE A 16 5.59 9.54 -18.16
CA ILE A 16 6.73 8.65 -17.87
C ILE A 16 7.72 9.36 -16.95
N ALA A 17 8.07 10.62 -17.21
CA ALA A 17 8.97 11.40 -16.36
C ALA A 17 8.40 11.54 -14.93
N THR A 18 7.10 11.81 -14.80
CA THR A 18 6.41 11.91 -13.51
C THR A 18 6.46 10.59 -12.74
N THR A 19 6.17 9.47 -13.40
CA THR A 19 6.24 8.14 -12.76
C THR A 19 7.66 7.80 -12.32
N LEU A 20 8.68 8.11 -13.14
CA LEU A 20 10.08 7.87 -12.77
C LEU A 20 10.51 8.74 -11.57
N ALA A 21 10.07 9.99 -11.51
CA ALA A 21 10.34 10.90 -10.40
C ALA A 21 9.65 10.45 -9.09
N ALA A 22 8.56 9.69 -9.16
CA ALA A 22 7.91 9.11 -7.99
C ALA A 22 8.69 7.90 -7.42
N MET A 23 9.40 7.15 -8.27
CA MET A 23 10.10 5.92 -7.88
C MET A 23 11.59 6.13 -7.56
N PHE A 24 12.20 7.17 -8.12
CA PHE A 24 13.63 7.42 -8.00
C PHE A 24 13.90 8.86 -7.63
N THR A 25 15.04 9.12 -7.00
CA THR A 25 15.58 10.47 -6.91
C THR A 25 16.09 10.83 -8.30
N THR A 26 15.27 11.52 -9.10
CA THR A 26 15.64 11.88 -10.47
C THR A 26 16.31 13.24 -10.54
N GLY A 27 17.39 13.34 -11.31
CA GLY A 27 17.95 14.61 -11.76
C GLY A 27 17.18 15.22 -12.92
N MET A 28 17.68 16.34 -13.45
CA MET A 28 17.08 17.01 -14.60
C MET A 28 16.99 16.08 -15.81
N GLU A 29 15.79 15.93 -16.36
CA GLU A 29 15.56 15.11 -17.55
C GLU A 29 16.12 15.80 -18.81
N ARG A 30 16.65 14.99 -19.73
CA ARG A 30 17.07 15.47 -21.06
C ARG A 30 16.25 14.77 -22.12
N ARG A 31 15.61 15.56 -22.99
CA ARG A 31 14.75 15.07 -24.06
C ARG A 31 15.40 15.32 -25.41
N TYR A 32 15.42 14.29 -26.25
CA TYR A 32 15.92 14.39 -27.61
C TYR A 32 14.90 13.77 -28.58
N PRO A 33 14.68 14.36 -29.77
CA PRO A 33 13.88 13.69 -30.79
C PRO A 33 14.53 12.36 -31.18
N SER A 34 13.71 11.32 -31.38
CA SER A 34 14.18 10.06 -31.94
C SER A 34 14.70 10.29 -33.36
N ARG A 35 15.85 9.70 -33.69
CA ARG A 35 16.49 9.90 -35.01
C ARG A 35 15.74 9.19 -36.15
N ASN A 36 14.93 8.18 -35.83
CA ASN A 36 14.39 7.24 -36.82
C ASN A 36 12.86 7.26 -36.93
N ASP A 37 12.15 7.82 -35.94
CA ASP A 37 10.67 7.81 -35.90
C ASP A 37 10.16 9.22 -35.60
N ALA A 38 9.47 9.84 -36.57
CA ALA A 38 8.79 11.11 -36.40
C ALA A 38 7.62 10.92 -35.41
N GLY A 39 7.77 11.47 -34.20
CA GLY A 39 6.76 11.38 -33.13
C GLY A 39 7.29 10.81 -31.81
N LYS A 40 8.40 10.09 -31.85
CA LYS A 40 9.04 9.52 -30.65
C LYS A 40 10.13 10.42 -30.08
N VAL A 41 10.23 10.41 -28.76
CA VAL A 41 11.27 11.12 -28.00
C VAL A 41 12.09 10.14 -27.17
N ARG A 42 13.37 10.47 -27.00
CA ARG A 42 14.32 9.79 -26.15
C ARG A 42 14.47 10.58 -24.86
N LEU A 43 14.03 10.00 -23.77
CA LEU A 43 14.21 10.53 -22.42
C LEU A 43 15.47 9.95 -21.81
N TYR A 44 16.31 10.81 -21.25
CA TYR A 44 17.46 10.45 -20.44
C TYR A 44 17.25 11.03 -19.06
N VAL A 45 17.12 10.16 -18.08
CA VAL A 45 16.87 10.53 -16.69
C VAL A 45 18.03 10.00 -15.87
N ALA A 46 18.81 10.91 -15.27
CA ALA A 46 19.73 10.53 -14.22
C ALA A 46 18.89 10.15 -12.99
N ALA A 47 19.11 8.97 -12.45
CA ALA A 47 18.37 8.46 -11.31
C ALA A 47 19.34 8.02 -10.21
N ASP A 48 18.98 8.29 -8.98
CA ASP A 48 19.53 7.58 -7.84
C ASP A 48 18.44 6.76 -7.15
N HIS A 49 18.88 5.75 -6.41
CA HIS A 49 17.98 5.04 -5.52
C HIS A 49 17.35 6.08 -4.58
N GLN A 50 16.03 6.01 -4.39
CA GLN A 50 15.44 6.66 -3.23
C GLN A 50 16.14 6.07 -1.98
N PRO A 51 16.43 6.89 -0.95
CA PRO A 51 16.80 6.33 0.34
C PRO A 51 15.75 5.30 0.75
N LEU A 52 16.19 4.26 1.48
CA LEU A 52 15.29 3.17 1.91
C LEU A 52 13.99 3.81 2.42
N PRO A 53 12.81 3.43 1.89
CA PRO A 53 11.56 3.95 2.40
C PRO A 53 11.56 3.83 3.92
N GLU A 54 11.00 4.82 4.62
CA GLU A 54 10.83 4.71 6.07
C GLU A 54 10.21 3.34 6.38
N PRO A 55 10.72 2.60 7.37
CA PRO A 55 10.18 1.29 7.69
C PRO A 55 8.69 1.44 7.99
N CYS A 56 7.89 0.46 7.55
CA CYS A 56 6.49 0.38 7.95
C CYS A 56 6.39 0.45 9.49
N PRO A 57 5.36 1.10 10.04
CA PRO A 57 5.19 1.21 11.47
C PRO A 57 5.13 -0.18 12.11
N THR A 58 5.74 -0.30 13.27
CA THR A 58 5.63 -1.50 14.11
C THR A 58 4.17 -1.72 14.54
N PRO A 59 3.77 -2.93 14.95
CA PRO A 59 2.44 -3.18 15.48
C PRO A 59 2.07 -2.21 16.61
N ASP A 60 3.00 -1.96 17.53
CA ASP A 60 2.79 -1.08 18.69
C ASP A 60 2.54 0.37 18.25
N GLU A 61 3.30 0.87 17.28
CA GLU A 61 3.11 2.21 16.73
C GLU A 61 1.80 2.33 15.94
N ALA A 62 1.48 1.34 15.12
CA ALA A 62 0.30 1.36 14.25
C ALA A 62 -1.01 1.28 15.04
N TYR A 63 -1.03 0.51 16.13
CA TYR A 63 -2.25 0.23 16.90
C TYR A 63 -2.31 0.95 18.25
N ALA A 64 -1.42 1.91 18.50
CA ALA A 64 -1.36 2.65 19.78
C ALA A 64 -2.70 3.27 20.20
N THR A 65 -3.49 3.75 19.24
CA THR A 65 -4.80 4.38 19.47
C THR A 65 -5.98 3.49 19.09
N ALA A 66 -5.73 2.21 18.79
CA ALA A 66 -6.77 1.30 18.32
C ALA A 66 -7.75 0.94 19.46
N PRO A 67 -9.07 0.85 19.19
CA PRO A 67 -10.04 0.37 20.17
C PRO A 67 -9.72 -1.06 20.63
N SER A 68 -10.30 -1.52 21.75
CA SER A 68 -10.01 -2.88 22.25
C SER A 68 -10.40 -3.96 21.23
N ILE A 69 -9.68 -5.10 21.23
CA ILE A 69 -9.96 -6.24 20.33
C ILE A 69 -11.43 -6.65 20.42
N ILE A 70 -11.99 -6.73 21.63
CA ILE A 70 -13.39 -7.11 21.85
C ILE A 70 -14.36 -6.10 21.20
N SER A 71 -14.09 -4.80 21.31
CA SER A 71 -14.93 -3.77 20.69
C SER A 71 -14.89 -3.83 19.16
N GLU A 72 -13.72 -4.08 18.58
CA GLU A 72 -13.55 -4.25 17.13
C GLU A 72 -14.20 -5.54 16.61
N ILE A 73 -14.17 -6.64 17.39
CA ILE A 73 -14.93 -7.85 17.07
C ILE A 73 -16.43 -7.52 16.98
N GLY A 74 -16.96 -6.80 17.98
CA GLY A 74 -18.35 -6.38 17.98
C GLY A 74 -18.70 -5.51 16.75
N TRP A 75 -17.87 -4.52 16.46
CA TRP A 75 -18.09 -3.61 15.32
C TRP A 75 -18.01 -4.33 13.97
N THR A 76 -16.99 -5.17 13.76
CA THR A 76 -16.82 -5.91 12.50
C THR A 76 -17.94 -6.93 12.28
N ALA A 77 -18.41 -7.59 13.35
CA ALA A 77 -19.54 -8.52 13.28
C ALA A 77 -20.85 -7.78 12.96
N ASP A 78 -21.12 -6.65 13.62
CA ASP A 78 -22.31 -5.83 13.38
C ASP A 78 -22.38 -5.32 11.93
N GLN A 79 -21.26 -4.79 11.42
CA GLN A 79 -21.17 -4.30 10.03
C GLN A 79 -21.38 -5.41 9.00
N ALA A 80 -21.00 -6.65 9.31
CA ALA A 80 -21.21 -7.80 8.43
C ALA A 80 -22.63 -8.36 8.53
N ALA A 81 -23.23 -8.35 9.72
CA ALA A 81 -24.56 -8.92 9.98
C ALA A 81 -25.70 -8.02 9.51
N THR A 82 -25.53 -6.70 9.58
CA THR A 82 -26.57 -5.71 9.26
C THR A 82 -26.71 -5.44 7.77
N ARG A 83 -25.76 -5.89 6.93
CA ARG A 83 -25.80 -5.66 5.48
C ARG A 83 -26.33 -6.87 4.71
N PRO A 84 -27.19 -6.66 3.70
CA PRO A 84 -27.64 -7.74 2.83
C PRO A 84 -26.46 -8.45 2.17
N PHE A 85 -26.58 -9.77 2.03
CA PHE A 85 -25.60 -10.58 1.33
C PHE A 85 -25.38 -10.04 -0.11
N GLY A 86 -24.12 -9.97 -0.54
CA GLY A 86 -23.76 -9.39 -1.83
C GLY A 86 -23.54 -7.86 -1.83
N THR A 87 -23.78 -7.18 -0.70
CA THR A 87 -23.44 -5.75 -0.56
C THR A 87 -21.93 -5.58 -0.39
N THR A 88 -21.30 -4.76 -1.23
CA THR A 88 -19.88 -4.40 -1.07
C THR A 88 -19.70 -3.57 0.21
N LEU A 89 -18.92 -4.11 1.14
CA LEU A 89 -18.48 -3.38 2.33
C LEU A 89 -17.40 -2.36 1.93
N GLY A 90 -17.45 -1.17 2.54
CA GLY A 90 -16.54 -0.07 2.22
C GLY A 90 -15.12 -0.32 2.71
N ARG A 91 -14.19 0.55 2.27
CA ARG A 91 -12.76 0.44 2.60
C ARG A 91 -12.48 0.41 4.10
N GLU A 92 -13.14 1.28 4.89
CA GLU A 92 -12.97 1.32 6.35
C GLU A 92 -13.25 -0.03 7.00
N PHE A 93 -14.30 -0.74 6.55
CA PHE A 93 -14.60 -2.07 7.05
C PHE A 93 -13.45 -3.04 6.79
N TRP A 94 -12.92 -3.08 5.57
CA TRP A 94 -11.82 -3.97 5.22
C TRP A 94 -10.53 -3.61 5.96
N LEU A 95 -10.25 -2.32 6.12
CA LEU A 95 -9.10 -1.83 6.86
C LEU A 95 -9.18 -2.23 8.33
N ARG A 96 -10.30 -1.94 9.00
CA ARG A 96 -10.49 -2.27 10.42
C ARG A 96 -10.53 -3.77 10.66
N LYS A 97 -11.14 -4.54 9.75
CA LYS A 97 -11.13 -6.01 9.81
C LYS A 97 -9.73 -6.59 9.67
N ALA A 98 -8.93 -6.10 8.70
CA ALA A 98 -7.57 -6.57 8.52
C ALA A 98 -6.68 -6.20 9.73
N ALA A 99 -6.81 -4.98 10.25
CA ALA A 99 -6.12 -4.52 11.45
C ALA A 99 -6.49 -5.35 12.69
N LEU A 100 -7.77 -5.68 12.87
CA LEU A 100 -8.22 -6.56 13.95
C LEU A 100 -7.55 -7.95 13.88
N LEU A 101 -7.55 -8.57 12.70
CA LEU A 101 -6.93 -9.89 12.53
C LEU A 101 -5.42 -9.85 12.78
N ASP A 102 -4.73 -8.79 12.31
CA ASP A 102 -3.31 -8.61 12.58
C ASP A 102 -3.02 -8.41 14.07
N ARG A 103 -3.86 -7.68 14.80
CA ARG A 103 -3.73 -7.51 16.26
C ARG A 103 -3.92 -8.80 17.04
N ILE A 104 -4.85 -9.66 16.62
CA ILE A 104 -5.03 -10.99 17.21
C ILE A 104 -3.79 -11.85 16.94
N ALA A 105 -3.26 -11.83 15.70
CA ALA A 105 -2.04 -12.55 15.37
C ALA A 105 -0.82 -12.08 16.18
N VAL A 106 -0.65 -10.76 16.35
CA VAL A 106 0.44 -10.19 17.16
C VAL A 106 0.33 -10.60 18.62
N ALA A 107 -0.89 -10.65 19.18
CA ALA A 107 -1.11 -11.12 20.55
C ALA A 107 -0.72 -12.60 20.70
N ASP A 108 -1.21 -13.48 19.82
CA ASP A 108 -0.88 -14.89 19.81
C ASP A 108 0.65 -15.11 19.66
N GLU A 109 1.29 -14.38 18.74
CA GLU A 109 2.75 -14.42 18.52
C GLU A 109 3.52 -14.01 19.77
N THR A 110 3.06 -12.98 20.49
CA THR A 110 3.69 -12.49 21.73
C THR A 110 3.56 -13.50 22.87
N GLU A 111 2.43 -14.20 22.95
CA GLU A 111 2.17 -15.25 23.94
C GLU A 111 2.80 -16.61 23.56
N GLY A 112 3.40 -16.70 22.36
CA GLY A 112 4.01 -17.92 21.85
C GLY A 112 2.99 -19.00 21.48
N TRP A 113 1.74 -18.61 21.24
CA TRP A 113 0.67 -19.52 20.86
C TRP A 113 0.77 -19.90 19.40
N THR A 114 0.67 -21.20 19.12
CA THR A 114 0.54 -21.70 17.75
C THR A 114 -0.94 -21.71 17.37
N SER A 115 -1.36 -20.76 16.53
CA SER A 115 -2.72 -20.67 16.01
C SER A 115 -2.72 -20.36 14.50
N ASP A 116 -3.90 -20.40 13.88
CA ASP A 116 -4.08 -19.94 12.49
C ASP A 116 -4.23 -18.42 12.38
N ALA A 117 -4.13 -17.66 13.48
CA ALA A 117 -4.32 -16.21 13.49
C ALA A 117 -3.34 -15.50 12.54
N THR A 118 -2.06 -15.87 12.52
CA THR A 118 -1.07 -15.31 11.59
C THR A 118 -1.46 -15.51 10.12
N LYS A 119 -2.02 -16.68 9.78
CA LYS A 119 -2.49 -16.96 8.40
C LYS A 119 -3.72 -16.12 8.06
N LEU A 120 -4.68 -16.05 8.99
CA LEU A 120 -5.90 -15.25 8.82
C LEU A 120 -5.60 -13.76 8.72
N ALA A 121 -4.64 -13.24 9.50
CA ALA A 121 -4.15 -11.88 9.41
C ALA A 121 -3.53 -11.59 8.04
N THR A 122 -2.68 -12.50 7.55
CA THR A 122 -2.07 -12.37 6.23
C THR A 122 -3.11 -12.36 5.11
N GLU A 123 -4.14 -13.22 5.20
CA GLU A 123 -5.20 -13.25 4.19
C GLU A 123 -6.13 -12.03 4.27
N GLY A 124 -6.47 -11.58 5.49
CA GLY A 124 -7.21 -10.34 5.69
C GLY A 124 -6.46 -9.13 5.11
N ALA A 125 -5.15 -9.09 5.29
CA ALA A 125 -4.27 -8.07 4.72
C ALA A 125 -4.24 -8.10 3.19
N ARG A 126 -4.11 -9.29 2.58
CA ARG A 126 -4.21 -9.44 1.11
C ARG A 126 -5.56 -9.00 0.58
N ARG A 127 -6.65 -9.23 1.32
CA ARG A 127 -7.98 -8.80 0.90
C ARG A 127 -8.12 -7.28 0.89
N LEU A 128 -7.57 -6.59 1.89
CA LEU A 128 -7.48 -5.12 1.87
C LEU A 128 -6.62 -4.64 0.70
N LEU A 129 -5.44 -5.23 0.53
CA LEU A 129 -4.51 -4.86 -0.53
C LEU A 129 -5.16 -4.99 -1.92
N GLN A 130 -5.87 -6.09 -2.17
CA GLN A 130 -6.64 -6.29 -3.40
C GLN A 130 -7.75 -5.25 -3.54
N PHE A 131 -8.50 -4.99 -2.48
CA PHE A 131 -9.56 -3.97 -2.49
C PHE A 131 -9.00 -2.60 -2.86
N ASP A 132 -7.80 -2.26 -2.37
CA ASP A 132 -7.16 -0.97 -2.65
C ASP A 132 -6.57 -0.90 -4.07
N ARG A 133 -6.06 -2.01 -4.61
CA ARG A 133 -5.65 -2.14 -6.02
C ARG A 133 -6.83 -1.99 -6.99
N ASP A 134 -7.99 -2.56 -6.63
CA ASP A 134 -9.21 -2.52 -7.44
C ASP A 134 -9.98 -1.19 -7.27
N GLY A 135 -9.60 -0.38 -6.28
CA GLY A 135 -10.25 0.87 -5.91
C GLY A 135 -9.85 2.08 -6.76
N ASP A 136 -10.41 3.24 -6.42
CA ASP A 136 -10.18 4.53 -7.09
C ASP A 136 -8.95 5.30 -6.57
N GLY A 137 -8.06 4.64 -5.82
CA GLY A 137 -6.84 5.25 -5.28
C GLY A 137 -6.98 5.89 -3.88
N ARG A 138 -8.04 5.60 -3.12
CA ARG A 138 -8.25 6.10 -1.73
C ARG A 138 -7.40 5.37 -0.66
N TYR A 139 -6.21 4.94 -1.01
CA TYR A 139 -5.15 4.55 -0.08
C TYR A 139 -4.22 5.75 0.12
N GLY A 140 -3.49 5.82 1.24
CA GLY A 140 -2.73 7.04 1.53
C GLY A 140 -1.57 6.89 2.50
N GLY A 141 -1.37 5.72 3.09
CA GLY A 141 -0.20 5.48 3.90
C GLY A 141 1.07 5.48 3.05
N ALA A 142 2.17 5.81 3.73
CA ALA A 142 3.54 5.60 3.25
C ALA A 142 4.21 4.63 4.24
N PRO A 143 5.18 3.79 3.82
CA PRO A 143 5.96 3.87 2.56
C PRO A 143 5.39 3.21 1.30
N HIS A 144 4.42 2.30 1.39
CA HIS A 144 4.08 1.41 0.26
C HIS A 144 2.66 1.62 -0.27
N TRP A 145 2.52 1.99 -1.55
CA TRP A 145 1.23 1.94 -2.25
C TRP A 145 0.84 0.47 -2.57
N PRO A 146 -0.43 0.16 -2.89
CA PRO A 146 -0.91 -1.22 -3.04
C PRO A 146 -0.18 -2.04 -4.11
N GLU A 147 0.24 -1.39 -5.20
CA GLU A 147 0.97 -2.01 -6.31
C GLU A 147 2.48 -2.17 -6.01
N HIS A 148 2.98 -1.64 -4.90
CA HIS A 148 4.38 -1.78 -4.52
C HIS A 148 4.69 -3.24 -4.17
N PRO A 149 5.78 -3.84 -4.69
CA PRO A 149 6.11 -5.26 -4.45
C PRO A 149 6.21 -5.63 -2.97
N GLN A 150 6.67 -4.69 -2.13
CA GLN A 150 6.77 -4.92 -0.68
C GLN A 150 5.41 -5.06 0.00
N ALA A 151 4.35 -4.45 -0.53
CA ALA A 151 2.99 -4.63 0.00
C ALA A 151 2.49 -6.07 -0.21
N GLU A 152 2.96 -6.75 -1.27
CA GLU A 152 2.65 -8.15 -1.51
C GLU A 152 3.57 -9.12 -0.73
N ALA A 153 4.84 -8.73 -0.56
CA ALA A 153 5.81 -9.49 0.23
C ALA A 153 5.48 -9.48 1.73
N ASP A 154 5.02 -8.35 2.26
CA ASP A 154 4.53 -8.21 3.64
C ASP A 154 3.19 -7.44 3.69
N PRO A 155 2.06 -8.14 3.44
CA PRO A 155 0.74 -7.54 3.49
C PRO A 155 0.37 -7.00 4.88
N ARG A 156 0.88 -7.62 5.95
CA ARG A 156 0.57 -7.20 7.33
C ARG A 156 1.21 -5.84 7.62
N ALA A 157 2.44 -5.60 7.16
CA ALA A 157 3.07 -4.28 7.25
C ALA A 157 2.29 -3.20 6.48
N TYR A 158 1.74 -3.54 5.31
CA TYR A 158 0.87 -2.63 4.55
C TYR A 158 -0.39 -2.24 5.35
N VAL A 159 -1.06 -3.20 6.01
CA VAL A 159 -2.22 -2.92 6.87
C VAL A 159 -1.87 -1.97 8.01
N ARG A 160 -0.75 -2.20 8.70
CA ARG A 160 -0.28 -1.36 9.82
C ARG A 160 -0.07 0.08 9.38
N GLN A 161 0.60 0.27 8.24
CA GLN A 161 0.78 1.56 7.61
C GLN A 161 -0.56 2.24 7.33
N GLU A 162 -1.47 1.57 6.61
CA GLU A 162 -2.74 2.18 6.19
C GLU A 162 -3.63 2.49 7.41
N TYR A 163 -3.60 1.65 8.44
CA TYR A 163 -4.33 1.88 9.67
C TYR A 163 -3.78 3.08 10.44
N ALA A 164 -2.45 3.17 10.57
CA ALA A 164 -1.79 4.30 11.23
C ALA A 164 -2.09 5.62 10.50
N HIS A 165 -2.09 5.61 9.16
CA HIS A 165 -2.46 6.77 8.36
C HIS A 165 -3.93 7.14 8.57
N TRP A 166 -4.84 6.17 8.47
CA TRP A 166 -6.28 6.38 8.67
C TRP A 166 -6.59 6.93 10.06
N ALA A 167 -6.02 6.34 11.12
CA ALA A 167 -6.25 6.75 12.51
C ALA A 167 -5.80 8.19 12.80
N LYS A 168 -4.78 8.71 12.11
CA LYS A 168 -4.32 10.10 12.21
C LYS A 168 -5.26 11.11 11.53
N HIS A 169 -6.11 10.66 10.60
CA HIS A 169 -6.97 11.51 9.77
C HIS A 169 -8.48 11.21 9.99
N GLN A 170 -8.83 10.66 11.15
CA GLN A 170 -10.22 10.46 11.58
C GLN A 170 -10.86 11.75 12.09
#